data_AF-A0A432LFC5-F1
#
_entry.id   AF-A0A432LFC5-F1
#
_cell.length_a   1.000
_cell.length_b   1.000
_cell.length_c   1.000
_cell.angle_alpha   90.00
_cell.angle_beta   90.00
_cell.angle_gamma   90.00
#
_symmetry.space_group_name_H-M   'P 1'
#
loop_
_entity.id
_entity.type
_entity.pdbx_description
1 polymer ?
#
loop_
_entity_poly.entity_id
_entity_poly.type
_entity_poly.pdbx_seq_one_letter_code
_entity_poly.pdbx_strand_id
1 'polypeptide(L)'
;MVFFKTVKSSHPKTNLTFPTILEKVNIQFETIPKNKCDQRTLYVTISINYNREKVYFDLIFLLDRPEIFGAISINEQYDKVRYFFKQQFNHTLCYENELLIAEQFMKTKTFKEVYSDITSRSKNEKRPHDKRAVSQL
;
A
#
# COMPACT_ATOMS: atom_id res chain seq x y z
N MET A 1 50.78 8.36 18.38
CA MET A 1 50.52 7.73 17.07
C MET A 1 49.47 6.65 17.31
N VAL A 2 48.20 6.89 16.95
CA VAL A 2 47.10 5.94 17.19
C VAL A 2 46.51 5.56 15.85
N PHE A 3 46.77 4.33 15.42
CA PHE A 3 46.24 3.78 14.18
C PHE A 3 44.81 3.26 14.43
N PHE A 4 43.81 4.02 13.98
CA PHE A 4 42.46 3.47 13.84
C PHE A 4 42.41 2.63 12.55
N LYS A 5 42.48 1.31 12.70
CA LYS A 5 42.10 0.39 11.63
C LYS A 5 40.59 0.51 11.42
N THR A 6 40.18 1.24 10.38
CA THR A 6 38.83 1.16 9.83
C THR A 6 38.60 -0.26 9.31
N VAL A 7 37.83 -1.04 10.05
CA VAL A 7 37.31 -2.33 9.60
C VAL A 7 36.37 -2.05 8.43
N LYS A 8 36.82 -2.33 7.20
CA LYS A 8 35.94 -2.36 6.03
C LYS A 8 34.99 -3.54 6.20
N SER A 9 33.76 -3.25 6.61
CA SER A 9 32.64 -4.19 6.57
C SER A 9 32.40 -4.65 5.13
N SER A 10 32.96 -5.81 4.78
CA SER A 10 32.69 -6.50 3.52
C SER A 10 31.35 -7.25 3.64
N HIS A 11 30.25 -6.54 3.42
CA HIS A 11 29.03 -7.21 2.98
C HIS A 11 28.92 -7.00 1.47
N PRO A 12 28.81 -8.09 0.68
CA PRO A 12 28.51 -7.94 -0.73
C PRO A 12 27.15 -7.24 -0.82
N LYS A 13 27.14 -6.01 -1.34
CA LYS A 13 25.91 -5.30 -1.70
C LYS A 13 25.31 -6.00 -2.91
N THR A 14 24.66 -7.13 -2.70
CA THR A 14 23.70 -7.62 -3.68
C THR A 14 22.59 -6.58 -3.73
N ASN A 15 22.54 -5.80 -4.81
CA ASN A 15 21.40 -4.93 -5.08
C ASN A 15 20.20 -5.83 -5.31
N LEU A 16 19.47 -6.14 -4.24
CA LEU A 16 18.19 -6.80 -4.31
C LEU A 16 17.23 -5.87 -5.04
N THR A 17 16.66 -6.34 -6.14
CA THR A 17 15.59 -5.60 -6.82
C THR A 17 14.34 -5.63 -5.96
N PHE A 18 13.50 -4.60 -6.07
CA PHE A 18 12.28 -4.52 -5.26
C PHE A 18 11.31 -5.71 -5.45
N PRO A 19 11.13 -6.29 -6.65
CA PRO A 19 10.34 -7.52 -6.81
C PRO A 19 10.87 -8.68 -5.96
N THR A 20 12.19 -8.88 -5.87
CA THR A 20 12.78 -9.92 -5.02
C THR A 20 12.63 -9.61 -3.53
N ILE A 21 12.57 -8.34 -3.15
CA ILE A 21 12.22 -7.94 -1.77
C ILE A 21 10.76 -8.31 -1.50
N LEU A 22 9.85 -8.02 -2.42
CA LEU A 22 8.42 -8.30 -2.30
C LEU A 22 8.09 -9.79 -2.15
N GLU A 23 8.85 -10.67 -2.81
CA GLU A 23 8.72 -12.12 -2.67
C GLU A 23 9.11 -12.62 -1.27
N LYS A 24 9.97 -11.87 -0.55
CA LYS A 24 10.48 -12.25 0.77
C LYS A 24 9.62 -11.73 1.93
N VAL A 25 8.80 -10.72 1.68
CA VAL A 25 7.96 -10.13 2.72
C VAL A 25 6.56 -10.72 2.68
N ASN A 26 5.92 -10.82 3.85
CA ASN A 26 4.53 -11.23 3.95
C ASN A 26 3.63 -10.00 4.08
N ILE A 27 2.78 -9.77 3.09
CA ILE A 27 1.80 -8.69 3.06
C ILE A 27 0.47 -9.22 3.62
N GLN A 28 -0.03 -8.60 4.69
CA GLN A 28 -1.26 -9.02 5.37
C GLN A 28 -2.28 -7.88 5.43
N PHE A 29 -3.55 -8.23 5.24
CA PHE A 29 -4.67 -7.33 5.51
C PHE A 29 -4.88 -7.20 7.02
N GLU A 30 -5.12 -5.99 7.50
CA GLU A 30 -5.38 -5.72 8.91
C GLU A 30 -6.79 -5.17 9.11
N THR A 31 -7.11 -4.01 8.51
CA THR A 31 -8.41 -3.37 8.71
C THR A 31 -8.72 -2.33 7.61
N ILE A 32 -9.96 -1.85 7.61
CA ILE A 32 -10.41 -0.73 6.80
C ILE A 32 -10.75 0.41 7.78
N PRO A 33 -9.93 1.47 7.87
CA PRO A 33 -10.22 2.61 8.72
C PRO A 33 -11.38 3.41 8.12
N LYS A 34 -12.61 3.03 8.49
CA LYS A 34 -13.87 3.61 7.96
C LYS A 34 -13.94 5.13 8.12
N ASN A 35 -13.30 5.68 9.14
CA ASN A 35 -13.22 7.11 9.39
C ASN A 35 -12.37 7.88 8.37
N LYS A 36 -11.45 7.21 7.65
CA LYS A 36 -10.66 7.80 6.56
C LYS A 36 -11.30 7.57 5.19
N CYS A 37 -12.24 6.62 5.08
CA CYS A 37 -12.88 6.28 3.82
C CYS A 37 -14.02 7.26 3.50
N ASP A 38 -14.19 7.56 2.22
CA ASP A 38 -15.31 8.35 1.71
C ASP A 38 -15.94 7.68 0.48
N GLN A 39 -16.84 8.38 -0.21
CA GLN A 39 -17.54 7.84 -1.39
C GLN A 39 -16.62 7.58 -2.59
N ARG A 40 -15.42 8.15 -2.61
CA ARG A 40 -14.45 8.08 -3.72
C ARG A 40 -13.14 7.43 -3.31
N THR A 41 -12.82 7.36 -2.03
CA THR A 41 -11.52 6.95 -1.51
C THR A 41 -11.69 5.82 -0.51
N LEU A 42 -11.00 4.71 -0.78
CA LEU A 42 -10.90 3.56 0.11
C LEU A 42 -9.49 3.48 0.69
N TYR A 43 -9.41 3.51 2.02
CA TYR A 43 -8.19 3.24 2.76
C TYR A 43 -8.20 1.78 3.23
N VAL A 44 -7.09 1.08 3.03
CA VAL A 44 -6.90 -0.28 3.54
C VAL A 44 -5.61 -0.33 4.32
N THR A 45 -5.71 -0.57 5.63
CA THR A 45 -4.53 -0.80 6.46
C THR A 45 -4.01 -2.21 6.20
N ILE A 46 -2.76 -2.27 5.78
CA ILE A 46 -2.02 -3.52 5.61
C ILE A 46 -0.78 -3.51 6.51
N SER A 47 -0.21 -4.69 6.69
CA SER A 47 1.10 -4.83 7.29
C SER A 47 2.05 -5.58 6.37
N ILE A 48 3.32 -5.21 6.47
CA ILE A 48 4.43 -5.95 5.86
C ILE A 48 5.26 -6.54 7.00
N ASN A 49 5.44 -7.87 6.93
CA ASN A 49 6.25 -8.62 7.88
C ASN A 49 7.50 -9.17 7.20
N TYR A 50 8.64 -9.01 7.85
CA TYR A 50 9.89 -9.67 7.48
C TYR A 50 10.64 -10.08 8.74
N ASN A 51 10.98 -11.36 8.87
CA ASN A 51 11.53 -11.94 10.10
C ASN A 51 10.65 -11.66 11.34
N ARG A 52 11.17 -10.90 12.32
CA ARG A 52 10.46 -10.51 13.55
C ARG A 52 10.00 -9.05 13.53
N GLU A 53 10.20 -8.35 12.41
CA GLU A 53 9.80 -6.96 12.26
C GLU A 53 8.54 -6.83 11.41
N LYS A 54 7.69 -5.90 11.83
CA LYS A 54 6.39 -5.62 11.23
C LYS A 54 6.19 -4.12 11.11
N VAL A 55 5.76 -3.67 9.93
CA VAL A 55 5.38 -2.27 9.70
C VAL A 55 3.96 -2.20 9.16
N TYR A 56 3.20 -1.21 9.64
CA TYR A 56 1.81 -0.96 9.26
C TYR A 56 1.70 0.32 8.47
N PHE A 57 0.85 0.32 7.44
CA PHE A 57 0.53 1.50 6.65
C PHE A 57 -0.78 1.29 5.88
N ASP A 58 -1.37 2.40 5.44
CA ASP A 58 -2.59 2.37 4.64
C ASP A 58 -2.23 2.46 3.16
N LEU A 59 -2.81 1.56 2.37
CA LEU A 59 -2.94 1.70 0.93
C LEU A 59 -4.19 2.53 0.61
N ILE A 60 -4.04 3.48 -0.30
CA ILE A 60 -5.13 4.37 -0.73
C ILE A 60 -5.57 3.96 -2.13
N PHE A 61 -6.87 3.75 -2.30
CA PHE A 61 -7.50 3.38 -3.57
C PHE A 61 -8.57 4.39 -3.95
N LEU A 62 -8.52 4.91 -5.16
CA LEU A 62 -9.58 5.76 -5.71
C LEU A 62 -10.62 4.89 -6.43
N LEU A 63 -11.85 4.86 -5.92
CA LEU A 63 -12.96 4.06 -6.44
C LEU A 63 -13.48 4.57 -7.80
N ASP A 64 -13.33 5.86 -8.07
CA ASP A 64 -13.68 6.49 -9.35
C ASP A 64 -12.56 6.37 -10.40
N ARG A 65 -11.33 6.12 -9.97
CA ARG A 65 -10.13 5.95 -10.82
C ARG A 65 -9.33 4.73 -10.37
N PRO A 66 -9.77 3.51 -10.73
CA PRO A 66 -9.14 2.27 -10.27
C PRO A 66 -7.70 2.09 -10.77
N GLU A 67 -7.25 2.89 -11.74
CA GLU A 67 -5.88 2.94 -12.25
C GLU A 67 -4.92 3.70 -11.31
N ILE A 68 -5.45 4.52 -10.41
CA ILE A 68 -4.67 5.29 -9.43
C ILE A 68 -4.85 4.63 -8.06
N PHE A 69 -3.86 3.84 -7.66
CA PHE A 69 -3.88 3.06 -6.43
C PHE A 69 -2.52 3.05 -5.75
N GLY A 70 -2.51 2.71 -4.46
CA GLY A 70 -1.29 2.33 -3.76
C GLY A 70 -0.43 3.48 -3.26
N ALA A 71 -0.94 4.70 -3.17
CA ALA A 71 -0.18 5.82 -2.62
C ALA A 71 0.09 5.61 -1.12
N ILE A 72 1.31 5.16 -0.77
CA ILE A 72 1.78 5.02 0.62
C ILE A 72 2.43 6.33 1.06
N SER A 73 3.03 7.07 0.13
CA SER A 73 3.69 8.37 0.31
C SER A 73 2.82 9.48 0.90
N ILE A 74 1.50 9.35 0.83
CA ILE A 74 0.54 10.32 1.39
C ILE A 74 0.20 9.97 2.86
N ASN A 75 0.68 8.83 3.36
CA ASN A 75 0.42 8.37 4.71
C ASN A 75 1.39 9.00 5.72
N GLU A 76 0.88 9.38 6.89
CA GLU A 76 1.70 9.79 8.05
C GLU A 76 2.74 8.73 8.47
N GLN A 77 2.46 7.45 8.19
CA GLN A 77 3.37 6.35 8.49
C GLN A 77 4.46 6.12 7.43
N TYR A 78 4.49 6.91 6.35
CA TYR A 78 5.41 6.71 5.23
C TYR A 78 6.88 6.64 5.68
N ASP A 79 7.30 7.54 6.58
CA ASP A 79 8.67 7.56 7.07
C ASP A 79 9.05 6.26 7.80
N LYS A 80 8.11 5.63 8.52
CA LYS A 80 8.34 4.34 9.19
C LYS A 80 8.47 3.21 8.17
N VAL A 81 7.64 3.21 7.14
CA VAL A 81 7.72 2.23 6.04
C VAL A 81 9.04 2.37 5.29
N ARG A 82 9.42 3.59 4.93
CA ARG A 82 10.69 3.89 4.28
C ARG A 82 11.88 3.47 5.14
N TYR A 83 11.82 3.73 6.44
CA TYR A 83 12.85 3.30 7.38
C TYR A 83 12.94 1.77 7.46
N PHE A 84 11.81 1.07 7.53
CA PHE A 84 11.76 -0.40 7.52
C PHE A 84 12.47 -0.98 6.28
N PHE A 85 12.14 -0.52 5.07
CA PHE A 85 12.78 -1.03 3.85
C PHE A 85 14.27 -0.69 3.78
N LYS A 86 14.66 0.48 4.30
CA LYS A 86 16.06 0.88 4.37
C LYS A 86 16.86 0.03 5.36
N GLN A 87 16.29 -0.30 6.53
CA GLN A 87 16.97 -1.13 7.52
C GLN A 87 17.06 -2.59 7.10
N GLN A 88 15.96 -3.17 6.62
CA GLN A 88 15.88 -4.61 6.35
C GLN A 88 16.52 -5.00 5.01
N PHE A 89 16.49 -4.10 4.01
CA PHE A 89 16.92 -4.43 2.64
C PHE A 89 17.93 -3.44 2.05
N ASN A 90 18.34 -2.42 2.82
CA ASN A 90 19.16 -1.30 2.30
C ASN A 90 18.53 -0.67 1.04
N HIS A 91 17.19 -0.64 0.98
CA HIS A 91 16.42 -0.20 -0.18
C HIS A 91 15.65 1.09 0.13
N THR A 92 15.60 2.01 -0.83
CA THR A 92 14.79 3.24 -0.71
C THR A 92 13.46 3.04 -1.41
N LEU A 93 12.36 3.17 -0.67
CA LEU A 93 11.03 3.11 -1.25
C LEU A 93 10.81 4.30 -2.20
N CYS A 94 10.29 4.03 -3.39
CA CYS A 94 9.91 5.03 -4.39
C CYS A 94 8.48 4.74 -4.84
N TYR A 95 7.86 5.65 -5.58
CA TYR A 95 6.47 5.51 -5.99
C TYR A 95 6.17 4.20 -6.74
N GLU A 96 7.04 3.77 -7.64
CA GLU A 96 6.90 2.49 -8.36
C GLU A 96 6.86 1.28 -7.42
N ASN A 97 7.61 1.33 -6.32
CA ASN A 97 7.60 0.28 -5.30
C ASN A 97 6.26 0.25 -4.55
N GLU A 98 5.67 1.42 -4.30
CA GLU A 98 4.35 1.54 -3.67
C GLU A 98 3.26 0.91 -4.55
N LEU A 99 3.33 1.14 -5.87
CA LEU A 99 2.45 0.51 -6.84
C LEU A 99 2.58 -1.02 -6.84
N LEU A 100 3.82 -1.54 -6.81
CA LEU A 100 4.05 -2.99 -6.80
C LEU A 100 3.52 -3.66 -5.51
N ILE A 101 3.69 -3.02 -4.34
CA ILE A 101 3.08 -3.48 -3.08
C ILE A 101 1.55 -3.58 -3.24
N ALA A 102 0.94 -2.50 -3.75
CA ALA A 102 -0.49 -2.43 -3.90
C ALA A 102 -1.01 -3.46 -4.90
N GLU A 103 -0.34 -3.63 -6.04
CA GLU A 103 -0.70 -4.62 -7.07
C GLU A 103 -0.63 -6.05 -6.52
N GLN A 104 0.41 -6.37 -5.75
CA GLN A 104 0.53 -7.67 -5.08
C GLN A 104 -0.60 -7.88 -4.07
N PHE A 105 -0.93 -6.85 -3.29
CA PHE A 105 -2.04 -6.92 -2.34
C PHE A 105 -3.40 -7.10 -3.04
N MET A 106 -3.62 -6.42 -4.17
CA MET A 106 -4.86 -6.53 -4.95
C MET A 106 -5.11 -7.94 -5.51
N LYS A 107 -4.05 -8.74 -5.70
CA LYS A 107 -4.16 -10.14 -6.14
C LYS A 107 -4.72 -11.05 -5.04
N THR A 108 -4.66 -10.65 -3.77
CA THR A 108 -5.12 -11.45 -2.63
C THR A 108 -6.64 -11.64 -2.63
N LYS A 109 -7.10 -12.78 -2.08
CA LYS A 109 -8.54 -13.08 -1.94
C LYS A 109 -9.24 -12.04 -1.06
N THR A 110 -8.60 -11.64 0.03
CA THR A 110 -9.13 -10.68 1.00
C THR A 110 -9.42 -9.34 0.35
N PHE A 111 -8.53 -8.82 -0.49
CA PHE A 111 -8.79 -7.58 -1.21
C PHE A 111 -10.00 -7.70 -2.13
N LYS A 112 -10.10 -8.80 -2.91
CA LYS A 112 -11.22 -9.02 -3.82
C LYS A 112 -12.57 -9.06 -3.11
N GLU A 113 -12.62 -9.71 -1.94
CA GLU A 113 -13.83 -9.75 -1.09
C GLU A 113 -14.19 -8.35 -0.58
N VAL A 114 -13.23 -7.63 0.00
CA VAL A 114 -13.42 -6.25 0.50
C VAL A 114 -13.88 -5.30 -0.59
N TYR A 115 -13.21 -5.33 -1.74
CA TYR A 115 -13.50 -4.44 -2.86
C TYR A 115 -14.89 -4.74 -3.47
N SER A 116 -15.25 -6.03 -3.59
CA SER A 116 -16.59 -6.45 -4.02
C SER A 116 -17.68 -5.92 -3.10
N ASP A 117 -17.53 -6.07 -1.77
CA ASP A 117 -18.51 -5.62 -0.79
C ASP A 117 -18.71 -4.10 -0.81
N ILE A 118 -17.63 -3.34 -1.03
CA ILE A 118 -17.69 -1.88 -1.08
C ILE A 118 -18.32 -1.40 -2.39
N THR A 119 -17.92 -1.97 -3.52
CA THR A 119 -18.45 -1.58 -4.83
C THR A 119 -19.91 -2.01 -5.01
N SER A 120 -20.33 -3.14 -4.44
CA SER A 120 -21.74 -3.56 -4.44
C SER A 120 -22.63 -2.67 -3.57
N ARG A 121 -22.15 -2.20 -2.41
CA ARG A 121 -22.84 -1.18 -1.60
C ARG A 121 -22.98 0.15 -2.34
N SER A 122 -21.92 0.61 -3.00
CA SER A 122 -21.93 1.85 -3.78
C SER A 122 -22.91 1.82 -4.96
N LYS A 123 -23.17 0.65 -5.56
CA LYS A 123 -24.19 0.48 -6.62
C LYS A 123 -25.63 0.54 -6.11
N ASN A 124 -25.88 0.14 -4.86
CA ASN A 124 -27.21 0.17 -4.26
C ASN A 124 -27.57 1.55 -3.69
N GLU A 125 -26.57 2.38 -3.39
CA GLU A 125 -26.75 3.76 -2.97
C GLU A 125 -26.89 4.65 -4.21
N LYS A 126 -28.11 4.70 -4.77
CA LYS A 126 -28.45 5.57 -5.90
C LYS A 126 -27.96 6.99 -5.62
N ARG A 127 -27.03 7.46 -6.45
CA ARG A 127 -26.51 8.84 -6.41
C ARG A 127 -27.69 9.82 -6.48
N PRO A 128 -27.84 10.77 -5.53
CA PRO A 128 -28.94 11.74 -5.56
C PRO A 128 -28.90 12.70 -6.76
N HIS A 129 -27.84 12.68 -7.56
CA HIS A 129 -27.68 13.54 -8.73
C HIS A 129 -28.17 12.96 -10.06
N ASP A 130 -28.68 11.73 -10.11
CA ASP A 130 -29.30 11.15 -11.32
C ASP A 130 -30.79 11.52 -11.45
N LYS A 131 -31.12 12.78 -11.14
CA LYS A 131 -32.40 13.40 -11.46
C LYS A 131 -32.16 14.54 -12.45
N ARG A 132 -31.66 14.21 -13.65
CA ARG A 132 -31.84 15.09 -14.80
C ARG A 132 -32.75 14.43 -15.82
N ALA A 133 -33.99 14.90 -15.77
CA ALA A 133 -34.91 15.12 -16.87
C ALA A 133 -35.13 13.96 -17.84
N VAL A 134 -36.22 13.22 -17.61
CA VAL A 134 -37.22 13.05 -18.68
C VAL A 134 -38.59 13.31 -18.05
N SER A 135 -38.93 14.59 -17.93
CA SER A 135 -40.33 15.02 -17.86
C SER A 135 -40.79 15.24 -19.29
N GLN A 136 -41.86 14.52 -19.65
CA GLN A 136 -42.82 14.86 -20.70
C GLN A 136 -42.29 15.01 -22.13
N LEU A 137 -42.64 14.04 -22.97
CA LEU A 137 -43.55 14.23 -24.11
C LEU A 137 -44.15 12.87 -24.50
#